data_AF-A0A960NLN1-F1
#
_entry.id   AF-A0A960NLN1-F1
#
_cell.length_a   1.000
_cell.length_b   1.000
_cell.length_c   1.000
_cell.angle_alpha   90.00
_cell.angle_beta   90.00
_cell.angle_gamma   90.00
#
_symmetry.space_group_name_H-M   'P 1'
#
loop_
_entity.id
_entity.type
_entity.pdbx_description
1 polymer ?
#
loop_
_entity_poly.entity_id
_entity_poly.type
_entity_poly.pdbx_seq_one_letter_code
_entity_poly.pdbx_strand_id
1 'polypeptide(L)'
;MNDPELVNQMTAKSWRMWVLPAILLVGLILRVMYLGERSDFPDFHQPVGIAAYHHDWAASMVSGDWTVPEGFPDPEISGHPYVVPPGYPWLLAAAYQLANPSPWTGRVVQLFLG
;
A
#
# COMPACT_ATOMS: atom_id res chain seq x y z
N MET A 1 13.89 -41.18 -29.41
CA MET A 1 12.67 -41.32 -28.59
C MET A 1 12.23 -39.91 -28.21
N ASN A 2 11.67 -39.18 -29.20
CA ASN A 2 11.11 -37.85 -29.02
C ASN A 2 9.60 -38.03 -29.11
N ASP A 3 8.96 -38.21 -27.96
CA ASP A 3 7.50 -38.30 -27.91
C ASP A 3 6.95 -36.86 -27.95
N PRO A 4 6.28 -36.46 -29.05
CA PRO A 4 5.74 -35.12 -29.19
C PRO A 4 4.67 -34.79 -28.14
N GLU A 5 4.00 -35.79 -27.54
CA GLU A 5 3.06 -35.54 -26.45
C GLU A 5 3.75 -35.04 -25.18
N LEU A 6 4.91 -35.61 -24.83
CA LEU A 6 5.68 -35.19 -23.65
C LEU A 6 6.19 -33.75 -23.81
N VAL A 7 6.68 -33.39 -24.99
CA VAL A 7 7.11 -32.01 -25.28
C VAL A 7 5.93 -31.03 -25.13
N ASN A 8 4.76 -31.38 -25.66
CA ASN A 8 3.57 -30.53 -25.64
C ASN A 8 3.00 -30.36 -24.21
N GLN A 9 3.02 -31.42 -23.40
CA GLN A 9 2.63 -31.37 -21.98
C GLN A 9 3.63 -30.56 -21.14
N MET A 10 4.93 -30.67 -21.42
CA MET A 10 5.98 -29.87 -20.75
C MET A 10 5.87 -28.38 -21.08
N THR A 11 5.60 -28.01 -22.34
CA THR A 11 5.35 -26.62 -22.75
C THR A 11 4.05 -26.06 -22.18
N ALA A 12 2.98 -26.87 -22.13
CA ALA A 12 1.68 -26.48 -21.57
C ALA A 12 1.74 -26.20 -20.05
N LYS A 13 2.55 -26.95 -19.31
CA LYS A 13 2.81 -26.68 -17.89
C LYS A 13 3.70 -25.45 -17.70
N SER A 14 4.71 -25.30 -18.55
CA SER A 14 5.68 -24.19 -18.54
C SER A 14 5.01 -22.81 -18.66
N TRP A 15 4.16 -22.59 -19.67
CA TRP A 15 3.58 -21.25 -19.87
C TRP A 15 2.64 -20.84 -18.73
N ARG A 16 1.86 -21.78 -18.18
CA ARG A 16 0.95 -21.52 -17.05
C ARG A 16 1.68 -21.02 -15.81
N MET A 17 2.91 -21.51 -15.57
CA MET A 17 3.73 -21.05 -14.44
C MET A 17 4.16 -19.59 -14.61
N TRP A 18 4.23 -19.08 -15.84
CA TRP A 18 4.65 -17.69 -16.12
C TRP A 18 3.49 -16.70 -16.22
N VAL A 19 2.25 -17.16 -16.42
CA VAL A 19 1.09 -16.28 -16.54
C VAL A 19 0.89 -15.41 -15.30
N LEU A 20 0.88 -16.00 -14.10
CA LEU A 20 0.68 -15.24 -12.87
C LEU A 20 1.83 -14.25 -12.60
N PRO A 21 3.12 -14.64 -12.66
CA PRO A 21 4.23 -13.69 -12.56
C PRO A 21 4.15 -12.57 -13.60
N ALA A 22 3.78 -12.88 -14.85
CA ALA A 22 3.64 -11.87 -15.90
C ALA A 22 2.53 -10.86 -15.57
N ILE A 23 1.37 -11.31 -15.10
CA ILE A 23 0.27 -10.44 -14.67
C ILE A 23 0.70 -9.56 -13.49
N LEU A 24 1.36 -10.15 -12.48
CA LEU A 24 1.85 -9.40 -11.32
C LEU A 24 2.92 -8.38 -11.72
N LEU A 25 3.81 -8.72 -12.64
CA LEU A 25 4.84 -7.82 -13.15
C LEU A 25 4.23 -6.66 -13.93
N VAL A 26 3.29 -6.94 -14.83
CA VAL A 26 2.57 -5.90 -15.58
C VAL A 26 1.82 -4.98 -14.61
N GLY A 27 1.12 -5.54 -13.63
CA GLY A 27 0.43 -4.77 -12.59
C GLY A 27 1.38 -3.90 -11.77
N LEU A 28 2.54 -4.44 -11.38
CA LEU A 28 3.57 -3.70 -10.66
C LEU A 28 4.13 -2.54 -11.50
N ILE A 29 4.45 -2.78 -12.77
CA ILE A 29 4.94 -1.74 -13.69
C ILE A 29 3.93 -0.60 -13.80
N LEU A 30 2.66 -0.93 -14.06
CA LEU A 30 1.60 0.08 -14.17
C LEU A 30 1.45 0.89 -12.87
N ARG A 31 1.50 0.25 -11.70
CA ARG A 31 1.42 0.96 -10.41
C ARG A 31 2.64 1.84 -10.15
N VAL A 32 3.85 1.40 -10.51
CA VAL A 32 5.07 2.21 -10.36
C VAL A 32 5.01 3.43 -11.27
N MET A 33 4.59 3.26 -12.53
CA MET A 33 4.41 4.38 -13.46
C MET A 33 3.39 5.38 -12.94
N TYR A 34 2.23 4.89 -12.49
CA TYR A 34 1.19 5.73 -11.88
C TYR A 34 1.68 6.46 -10.63
N LEU A 35 2.43 5.77 -9.75
CA LEU A 35 2.97 6.39 -8.54
C LEU A 35 3.97 7.50 -8.89
N GLY A 36 4.81 7.29 -9.90
CA GLY A 36 5.73 8.28 -10.42
C GLY A 36 5.00 9.52 -10.92
N GLU A 37 4.01 9.35 -11.81
CA GLU A 37 3.18 10.46 -12.29
C GLU A 37 2.47 11.19 -11.14
N ARG A 38 1.93 10.43 -10.18
CA ARG A 38 1.21 11.01 -9.05
C ARG A 38 2.12 11.82 -8.12
N SER A 39 3.41 11.48 -8.04
CA SER A 39 4.37 12.17 -7.17
C SER A 39 4.63 13.63 -7.53
N ASP A 40 4.31 14.05 -8.75
CA ASP A 40 4.47 15.43 -9.20
C ASP A 40 3.33 16.35 -8.72
N PHE A 41 2.27 15.79 -8.14
CA PHE A 41 1.11 16.56 -7.69
C PHE A 41 1.24 17.01 -6.22
N PRO A 42 0.75 18.21 -5.87
CA PRO A 42 0.94 18.79 -4.53
C PRO A 42 0.28 17.99 -3.40
N ASP A 43 -0.87 17.37 -3.65
CA ASP A 43 -1.58 16.50 -2.69
C ASP A 43 -0.92 15.12 -2.51
N PHE A 44 0.14 14.83 -3.27
CA PHE A 44 0.96 13.65 -3.02
C PHE A 44 1.73 13.76 -1.70
N HIS A 45 2.20 14.95 -1.35
CA HIS A 45 2.96 15.14 -0.11
C HIS A 45 2.06 15.45 1.09
N GLN A 46 0.78 15.71 0.85
CA GLN A 46 -0.19 16.06 1.89
C GLN A 46 -1.44 15.20 1.70
N PRO A 47 -1.53 14.04 2.38
CA PRO A 47 -2.73 13.23 2.32
C PRO A 47 -3.93 14.01 2.86
N VAL A 48 -5.13 13.73 2.34
CA VAL A 48 -6.37 14.42 2.71
C VAL A 48 -7.49 13.41 3.02
N GLY A 49 -8.49 13.85 3.78
CA GLY A 49 -9.65 13.02 4.14
C GLY A 49 -9.26 11.73 4.86
N ILE A 50 -9.75 10.59 4.38
CA ILE A 50 -9.49 9.27 5.00
C ILE A 50 -8.00 8.89 4.94
N ALA A 51 -7.26 9.34 3.92
CA ALA A 51 -5.83 9.04 3.83
C ALA A 51 -5.03 9.77 4.92
N ALA A 52 -5.39 11.03 5.22
CA ALA A 52 -4.81 11.77 6.34
C ALA A 52 -5.15 11.09 7.66
N TYR A 53 -6.43 10.75 7.86
CA TYR A 53 -6.89 10.04 9.05
C TYR A 53 -6.10 8.76 9.33
N HIS A 54 -5.90 7.91 8.32
CA HIS A 54 -5.10 6.68 8.47
C HIS A 54 -3.62 6.96 8.72
N HIS A 55 -3.06 8.00 8.09
CA HIS A 55 -1.67 8.41 8.29
C HIS A 55 -1.44 8.87 9.72
N ASP A 56 -2.28 9.78 10.23
CA ASP A 56 -2.17 10.36 11.56
C ASP A 56 -2.35 9.27 12.62
N TRP A 57 -3.35 8.40 12.46
CA TRP A 57 -3.53 7.26 13.35
C TRP A 57 -2.28 6.36 13.40
N ALA A 58 -1.75 5.96 12.25
CA ALA A 58 -0.56 5.12 12.20
C ALA A 58 0.67 5.82 12.80
N ALA A 59 0.85 7.12 12.52
CA ALA A 59 1.94 7.91 13.07
C ALA A 59 1.84 8.07 14.59
N SER A 60 0.65 8.31 15.12
CA SER A 60 0.37 8.39 16.56
C SER A 60 0.59 7.05 17.27
N MET A 61 0.28 5.92 16.62
CA MET A 61 0.59 4.60 17.17
C MET A 61 2.10 4.36 17.32
N VAL A 62 2.91 4.85 16.37
CA VAL A 62 4.37 4.66 16.40
C VAL A 62 5.05 5.67 17.32
N SER A 63 4.62 6.93 17.30
CA SER A 63 5.22 8.01 18.09
C SER A 63 4.73 8.04 19.54
N GLY A 64 3.54 7.51 19.81
CA GLY A 64 2.83 7.68 21.08
C GLY A 64 2.20 9.08 21.26
N ASP A 65 2.37 9.99 20.29
CA ASP A 65 1.80 11.33 20.33
C ASP A 65 0.44 11.36 19.61
N TRP A 66 -0.61 11.62 20.38
CA TRP A 66 -2.00 11.72 19.91
C TRP A 66 -2.49 13.17 19.88
N THR A 67 -1.60 14.14 19.95
CA THR A 67 -1.95 15.55 19.91
C THR A 67 -2.57 15.91 18.57
N VAL A 68 -3.76 16.50 18.59
CA VAL A 68 -4.47 16.94 17.39
C VAL A 68 -3.73 18.14 16.77
N PRO A 69 -3.41 18.12 15.47
CA PRO A 69 -2.76 19.24 14.80
C PRO A 69 -3.60 20.53 14.88
N GLU A 70 -2.92 21.66 15.05
CA GLU A 70 -3.57 22.97 15.17
C GLU A 70 -4.43 23.29 13.94
N GLY A 71 -5.67 23.74 14.16
CA GLY A 71 -6.61 24.08 13.09
C GLY A 71 -7.41 22.90 12.52
N PHE A 72 -7.20 21.67 13.02
CA PHE A 72 -7.99 20.50 12.63
C PHE A 72 -8.95 20.08 13.75
N PRO A 73 -10.16 19.57 13.41
CA PRO A 73 -11.04 18.96 14.39
C PRO A 73 -10.40 17.67 14.93
N ASP A 74 -10.63 17.38 16.22
CA ASP A 74 -10.19 16.13 16.83
C ASP A 74 -10.78 14.94 16.05
N PRO A 75 -9.94 14.04 15.51
CA PRO A 75 -10.42 12.85 14.79
C PRO A 75 -11.01 11.78 15.74
N GLU A 76 -11.00 12.02 17.06
CA GLU A 76 -11.64 11.21 18.11
C GLU A 76 -11.15 9.75 18.16
N ILE A 77 -9.94 9.49 17.65
CA ILE A 77 -9.36 8.14 17.46
C ILE A 77 -9.18 7.42 18.82
N SER A 78 -8.89 8.17 19.89
CA SER A 78 -8.66 7.63 21.22
C SER A 78 -9.93 7.43 22.05
N GLY A 79 -11.03 8.14 21.71
CA GLY A 79 -12.23 8.25 22.53
C GLY A 79 -13.48 7.56 21.98
N HIS A 80 -13.53 7.25 20.69
CA HIS A 80 -14.74 6.75 20.03
C HIS A 80 -14.50 5.47 19.20
N PRO A 81 -15.55 4.63 19.01
CA PRO A 81 -15.48 3.51 18.09
C PRO A 81 -15.12 3.98 16.69
N TYR A 82 -14.21 3.26 16.04
CA TYR A 82 -13.59 3.69 14.80
C TYR A 82 -14.61 3.98 13.69
N VAL A 83 -14.42 5.12 13.01
CA VAL A 83 -15.21 5.49 11.82
C VAL A 83 -14.97 4.52 10.65
N VAL A 84 -13.81 3.85 10.66
CA VAL A 84 -13.35 2.88 9.66
C VAL A 84 -12.67 1.69 10.32
N PRO A 85 -12.67 0.49 9.70
CA PRO A 85 -11.97 -0.67 10.25
C PRO A 85 -10.48 -0.38 10.50
N PRO A 86 -9.91 -0.81 11.64
CA PRO A 86 -8.57 -0.40 12.05
C PRO A 86 -7.44 -1.10 11.27
N GLY A 87 -7.73 -2.11 10.45
CA GLY A 87 -6.71 -2.98 9.86
C GLY A 87 -5.65 -2.24 9.03
N TYR A 88 -6.05 -1.21 8.28
CA TYR A 88 -5.13 -0.45 7.45
C TYR A 88 -4.18 0.46 8.27
N PRO A 89 -4.65 1.26 9.26
CA PRO A 89 -3.78 1.95 10.21
C PRO A 89 -2.74 1.05 10.90
N TRP A 90 -3.12 -0.15 11.35
CA TRP A 90 -2.17 -1.07 11.99
C TRP A 90 -1.08 -1.56 11.03
N LEU A 91 -1.47 -1.86 9.79
CA LEU A 91 -0.51 -2.23 8.74
C LEU A 91 0.45 -1.08 8.43
N LEU A 92 -0.07 0.15 8.34
CA LEU A 92 0.77 1.34 8.16
C LEU A 92 1.71 1.56 9.34
N ALA A 93 1.23 1.39 10.58
CA ALA A 93 2.09 1.53 11.75
C ALA A 93 3.23 0.50 11.77
N ALA A 94 2.97 -0.74 11.37
CA ALA A 94 4.03 -1.74 11.20
C ALA A 94 5.06 -1.30 10.14
N ALA A 95 4.61 -0.73 9.02
CA ALA A 95 5.51 -0.18 8.01
C ALA A 95 6.30 1.04 8.53
N TYR A 96 5.66 1.90 9.33
CA TYR A 96 6.25 3.10 9.93
C TYR A 96 7.22 2.79 11.09
N GLN A 97 7.23 1.56 11.61
CA GLN A 97 8.29 1.10 12.51
C GLN A 97 9.56 0.72 11.75
N LEU A 98 9.42 0.26 10.50
CA LEU A 98 10.54 -0.18 9.66
C LEU A 98 11.13 0.97 8.82
N ALA A 99 10.34 2.00 8.54
CA ALA A 99 10.69 3.16 7.75
C ALA A 99 10.07 4.43 8.38
N ASN A 100 10.53 5.63 8.01
CA ASN A 100 9.99 6.86 8.58
C ASN A 100 8.47 7.01 8.32
N PRO A 101 7.67 7.46 9.31
CA PRO A 101 6.29 7.85 9.10
C PRO A 101 6.23 8.95 8.05
N SER A 102 5.73 8.62 6.86
CA SER A 102 5.61 9.58 5.78
C SER A 102 4.49 9.21 4.82
N PRO A 103 3.94 10.21 4.10
CA PRO A 103 2.97 9.96 3.03
C PRO A 103 3.55 9.09 1.91
N TRP A 104 4.87 9.11 1.70
CA TRP A 104 5.57 8.23 0.76
C TRP A 104 5.50 6.77 1.21
N THR A 105 5.83 6.49 2.47
CA THR A 105 5.80 5.13 3.02
C THR A 105 4.41 4.51 2.86
N GLY A 106 3.35 5.28 3.16
CA GLY A 106 1.97 4.79 2.99
C GLY A 106 1.60 4.47 1.54
N ARG A 107 2.07 5.29 0.59
CA ARG A 107 1.81 5.05 -0.85
C ARG A 107 2.58 3.86 -1.40
N VAL A 108 3.82 3.64 -0.93
CA VAL A 108 4.59 2.45 -1.28
C VAL A 108 3.91 1.19 -0.74
N VAL A 109 3.40 1.22 0.49
CA VAL A 109 2.59 0.12 1.04
C VAL A 109 1.36 -0.15 0.17
N GLN A 110 0.62 0.90 -0.23
CA GLN A 110 -0.53 0.76 -1.13
C GLN A 110 -0.15 0.14 -2.49
N LEU A 111 1.00 0.54 -3.06
CA LEU A 111 1.48 0.02 -4.34
C LEU A 111 1.67 -1.50 -4.32
N PHE A 112 2.13 -2.07 -3.20
CA PHE A 112 2.32 -3.51 -3.07
C PHE A 112 1.03 -4.27 -2.74
N LEU A 113 0.08 -3.66 -2.02
CA LEU A 113 -1.18 -4.31 -1.64
C LEU A 113 -2.16 -4.41 -2.81
N GLY A 114 -2.21 -3.38 -3.66
CA GLY A 114 -3.06 -3.39 -4.83
C GLY A 114 -3.83 -2.14 -5.08
#